data_AF-A0AAD1Q444-F1
#
_entry.id   AF-A0AAD1Q444-F1
#
_cell.length_a   1.000
_cell.length_b   1.000
_cell.length_c   1.000
_cell.angle_alpha   90.00
_cell.angle_beta   90.00
_cell.angle_gamma   90.00
#
_symmetry.space_group_name_H-M   'P 1'
#
loop_
_entity.id
_entity.type
_entity.pdbx_description
1 polymer ?
#
loop_
_entity_poly.entity_id
_entity_poly.type
_entity_poly.pdbx_seq_one_letter_code
_entity_poly.pdbx_strand_id
1 'polypeptide(L)' 'MDQHLAERTWLELGHPTIADVAVFPYVALAGDGQIDLSPYANVLSWIERVKKLPGFVGMIGIKELVTA' A
#
# COMPACT_ATOMS: atom_id res chain seq x y z
N MET A 1 -9.55 -7.17 1.90
CA MET A 1 -8.12 -6.82 2.09
C MET A 1 -7.83 -6.40 3.52
N ASP A 2 -8.56 -5.44 4.09
CA ASP A 2 -8.28 -4.94 5.44
C ASP A 2 -8.27 -6.05 6.51
N GLN A 3 -9.30 -6.90 6.55
CA GLN A 3 -9.35 -8.06 7.44
C GLN A 3 -8.17 -9.03 7.23
N HIS A 4 -7.72 -9.23 5.98
CA HIS A 4 -6.60 -10.13 5.68
C HIS A 4 -5.28 -9.59 6.24
N LEU A 5 -5.10 -8.27 6.16
CA LEU A 5 -3.94 -7.54 6.67
C LEU A 5 -4.00 -7.28 8.18
N ALA A 6 -5.12 -7.56 8.84
CA ALA A 6 -5.21 -7.45 10.30
C ALA A 6 -4.26 -8.43 11.02
N GLU A 7 -3.99 -9.58 10.40
CA GLU A 7 -3.12 -10.64 10.94
C GLU A 7 -1.83 -10.81 10.12
N ARG A 8 -1.64 -10.03 9.05
CA ARG A 8 -0.55 -10.20 8.08
C ARG A 8 0.12 -8.89 7.73
N THR A 9 1.45 -8.92 7.65
CA THR A 9 2.25 -7.76 7.27
C THR A 9 2.28 -7.51 5.77
N TRP A 10 2.09 -8.54 4.94
CA TRP A 10 2.09 -8.43 3.48
C TRP A 10 0.91 -9.21 2.93
N LEU A 11 0.58 -9.04 1.65
CA LEU A 11 -0.54 -9.77 1.06
C LEU A 11 -0.33 -11.29 1.13
N GLU A 12 0.90 -11.79 1.07
CA GLU A 12 1.19 -13.22 1.26
C GLU A 12 2.64 -13.46 1.74
N LEU A 13 2.94 -14.68 2.19
CA LEU A 13 4.30 -15.20 2.51
C LEU A 13 5.10 -14.46 3.61
N GLY A 14 4.53 -13.45 4.25
CA GLY A 14 5.19 -12.71 5.34
C GLY A 14 6.32 -11.78 4.88
N HIS A 15 6.52 -11.60 3.58
CA HIS A 15 7.45 -10.65 2.97
C HIS A 15 6.81 -10.02 1.72
N PRO A 16 7.28 -8.87 1.21
CA PRO A 16 6.68 -8.28 0.01
C PRO A 16 6.86 -9.22 -1.19
N THR A 17 5.83 -9.30 -2.03
CA THR A 17 5.82 -10.12 -3.24
C THR A 17 5.27 -9.33 -4.43
N ILE A 18 5.23 -9.97 -5.60
CA ILE A 18 4.57 -9.39 -6.78
C ILE A 18 3.08 -9.10 -6.54
N ALA A 19 2.42 -9.75 -5.57
CA ALA A 19 1.05 -9.43 -5.21
C ALA A 19 0.93 -8.01 -4.66
N ASP A 20 1.85 -7.59 -3.79
CA ASP A 20 1.86 -6.24 -3.24
C ASP A 20 2.09 -5.19 -4.33
N VAL A 21 3.03 -5.47 -5.26
CA VAL A 21 3.33 -4.59 -6.39
C VAL A 21 2.13 -4.45 -7.33
N ALA A 22 1.44 -5.55 -7.65
CA ALA A 22 0.31 -5.54 -8.57
C ALA A 22 -0.91 -4.81 -8.00
N VAL A 23 -1.15 -4.92 -6.68
CA VAL A 23 -2.34 -4.35 -6.02
C VAL A 23 -2.11 -2.90 -5.59
N PHE A 24 -0.88 -2.54 -5.19
CA PHE A 24 -0.55 -1.26 -4.58
C PHE A 24 -1.06 -0.02 -5.32
N PRO A 25 -0.80 0.18 -6.64
CA PRO A 25 -1.13 1.44 -7.29
C PRO A 25 -2.63 1.73 -7.29
N TYR A 26 -3.44 0.70 -7.52
CA TYR A 26 -4.90 0.82 -7.56
C TYR A 26 -5.50 1.15 -6.19
N VAL A 27 -4.97 0.54 -5.13
CA VAL A 27 -5.45 0.82 -3.79
C VAL A 27 -4.95 2.18 -3.31
N ALA A 28 -3.67 2.51 -3.54
CA ALA A 28 -3.12 3.80 -3.14
C ALA A 28 -3.81 5.00 -3.82
N LEU A 29 -4.35 4.79 -5.02
CA LEU A 29 -5.13 5.79 -5.78
C LEU A 29 -6.65 5.61 -5.66
N ALA A 30 -7.15 4.81 -4.72
CA ALA A 30 -8.58 4.53 -4.61
C ALA A 30 -9.44 5.79 -4.41
N GLY A 31 -8.87 6.87 -3.85
CA GLY A 31 -9.53 8.17 -3.72
C GLY A 31 -9.94 8.80 -5.05
N ASP A 32 -9.18 8.56 -6.14
CA ASP A 32 -9.54 9.02 -7.49
C ASP A 32 -10.80 8.32 -8.00
N GLY A 33 -11.07 7.11 -7.50
CA GLY A 33 -12.29 6.34 -7.72
C GLY A 33 -13.40 6.61 -6.68
N GLN A 34 -13.29 7.68 -5.89
CA GLN A 34 -14.25 8.05 -4.84
C GLN A 34 -14.43 6.99 -3.74
N ILE A 35 -13.43 6.13 -3.54
CA ILE A 35 -13.42 5.14 -2.46
C ILE A 35 -12.66 5.74 -1.27
N ASP A 36 -13.36 5.96 -0.16
CA ASP A 36 -12.74 6.40 1.09
C ASP A 36 -12.00 5.26 1.77
N LEU A 37 -10.69 5.46 1.99
CA LEU A 37 -9.84 4.49 2.68
C LEU A 37 -9.75 4.72 4.19
N SER A 38 -10.31 5.81 4.72
CA SER A 38 -10.27 6.14 6.15
C SER A 38 -10.74 5.01 7.08
N PRO A 39 -11.71 4.14 6.71
CA PRO A 39 -12.14 3.04 7.58
C PRO A 39 -11.20 1.82 7.58
N TYR A 40 -10.21 1.75 6.68
CA TYR A 40 -9.38 0.56 6.46
C TYR A 40 -7.96 0.77 6.99
N ALA A 41 -7.81 0.76 8.31
CA ALA A 41 -6.54 1.06 8.99
C ALA A 41 -5.38 0.10 8.60
N ASN A 42 -5.68 -1.18 8.35
CA ASN A 42 -4.66 -2.16 7.99
C ASN A 42 -4.20 -1.95 6.54
N VAL A 43 -5.13 -1.58 5.66
CA VAL A 43 -4.82 -1.16 4.29
C VAL A 43 -3.93 0.09 4.27
N LEU A 44 -4.28 1.13 5.03
CA LEU A 44 -3.49 2.35 5.14
C LEU A 44 -2.07 2.06 5.65
N SER A 45 -1.96 1.22 6.67
CA SER A 45 -0.66 0.77 7.20
C SER A 45 0.16 -0.01 6.17
N TRP A 46 -0.50 -0.79 5.32
CA TRP A 46 0.14 -1.51 4.23
C TRP A 46 0.62 -0.60 3.09
N ILE A 47 -0.17 0.40 2.69
CA ILE A 47 0.25 1.42 1.71
C ILE A 47 1.55 2.10 2.18
N GLU A 48 1.59 2.54 3.44
CA GLU A 48 2.77 3.20 4.00
C GLU A 48 3.99 2.27 4.09
N ARG A 49 3.77 0.97 4.27
CA ARG A 49 4.84 -0.03 4.28
C ARG A 49 5.42 -0.25 2.89
N VAL A 50 4.58 -0.36 1.86
CA VAL A 50 5.01 -0.51 0.46
C VAL A 50 5.85 0.70 0.03
N LYS A 51 5.43 1.92 0.36
CA LYS A 51 6.16 3.17 0.06
C LYS A 51 7.55 3.25 0.72
N LYS A 52 7.81 2.44 1.75
CA LYS A 52 9.10 2.37 2.47
C LYS A 52 10.02 1.26 1.97
N LEU A 53 9.59 0.47 0.98
CA LEU A 53 10.45 -0.57 0.42
C LEU A 53 11.66 0.06 -0.29
N PRO A 54 12.86 -0.54 -0.16
CA PRO A 54 14.03 -0.10 -0.93
C PRO A 54 13.74 -0.11 -2.43
N GLY A 55 14.06 0.98 -3.11
CA GLY A 55 13.82 1.13 -4.55
C GLY A 55 12.37 1.46 -4.92
N PHE A 56 11.53 1.87 -3.97
CA PHE A 56 10.22 2.43 -4.29
C PHE A 56 10.37 3.70 -5.15
N VAL A 57 9.71 3.73 -6.30
CA VAL A 57 9.68 4.89 -7.19
C VAL A 57 8.28 5.48 -7.18
N GLY A 58 8.18 6.75 -6.83
CA GLY A 58 6.91 7.48 -6.86
C GLY A 58 6.35 7.64 -8.27
N MET A 59 5.06 7.97 -8.36
CA MET A 59 4.38 8.30 -9.60
C MET A 59 3.36 9.43 -9.37
N ILE A 60 2.71 9.92 -10.42
CA ILE A 60 1.66 10.94 -10.28
C ILE A 60 0.58 10.40 -9.32
N GLY A 61 0.24 11.18 -8.30
CA GLY A 61 -0.72 10.79 -7.24
C GLY A 61 -0.13 9.98 -6.08
N ILE A 62 1.06 9.37 -6.23
CA ILE A 62 1.73 8.60 -5.17
C ILE A 62 3.18 9.09 -5.03
N LYS A 63 3.43 9.95 -4.04
CA LYS A 63 4.76 10.53 -3.83
C LYS A 63 5.71 9.54 -3.15
N GLU A 64 6.96 9.53 -3.60
CA GLU A 64 8.06 8.91 -2.88
C GLU A 64 8.25 9.59 -1.53
N LEU A 65 8.68 8.83 -0.53
CA LEU A 65 9.08 9.37 0.76
C LEU A 65 10.44 10.06 0.59
N VAL A 66 10.47 11.39 0.68
CA VAL A 66 11.73 12.13 0.75
C VAL A 66 12.41 11.75 2.06
N THR A 67 13.49 10.96 1.97
CA THR A 67 14.35 10.69 3.12
C THR A 67 15.23 11.92 3.32
N ALA A 68 15.12 12.58 4.47
CA ALA A 68 16.00 13.67 4.87
C ALA A 68 17.36 13.14 5.34
#